data_AF-A0A0H1ALG2-F1
#
_entry.id   AF-A0A0H1ALG2-F1
#
_cell.length_a   1.000
_cell.length_b   1.000
_cell.length_c   1.000
_cell.angle_alpha   90.00
_cell.angle_beta   90.00
_cell.angle_gamma   90.00
#
_symmetry.space_group_name_H-M   'P 1'
#
loop_
_entity.id
_entity.type
_entity.pdbx_description
1 polymer ?
#
loop_
_entity_poly.entity_id
_entity_poly.type
_entity_poly.pdbx_seq_one_letter_code
_entity_poly.pdbx_strand_id
1 'polypeptide(L)'
;MILLAALSRLMPLPPNFAPIEAMALFGGAYFARRWLALAVPLLAMALSDVALGIARGGTYVEYFTTPAYLPSIAANYLCIALTCVLAFGLRGRVTGARVLGYSLAGSVLFFLISNFAIWLSASLNPAYPACSQGLPACYAAALPFFKTTLLSTLFYAALLFGGFALLRERLPALRPQTA
;
A
#
# COMPACT_ATOMS: atom_id res chain seq x y z
N MET A 1 16.26 0.72 -4.43
CA MET A 1 15.30 -0.23 -3.82
C MET A 1 13.86 0.21 -4.01
N ILE A 2 13.46 1.41 -3.56
CA ILE A 2 12.07 1.90 -3.68
C ILE A 2 11.59 2.01 -5.14
N LEU A 3 12.44 2.51 -6.05
CA LEU A 3 12.12 2.60 -7.47
C LEU A 3 11.82 1.22 -8.09
N LEU A 4 12.65 0.22 -7.79
CA LEU A 4 12.45 -1.15 -8.29
C LEU A 4 11.16 -1.78 -7.74
N ALA A 5 10.86 -1.52 -6.46
CA ALA A 5 9.59 -1.90 -5.87
C ALA A 5 8.44 -1.21 -6.61
N ALA A 6 8.47 0.10 -6.83
CA ALA A 6 7.42 0.81 -7.57
C ALA A 6 7.21 0.24 -8.99
N LEU A 7 8.29 -0.11 -9.70
CA LEU A 7 8.22 -0.67 -11.05
C LEU A 7 7.60 -2.06 -11.10
N SER A 8 7.69 -2.86 -10.03
CA SER A 8 7.08 -4.20 -10.02
C SER A 8 5.56 -4.14 -10.18
N ARG A 9 4.92 -3.02 -9.80
CA ARG A 9 3.48 -2.80 -9.98
C ARG A 9 3.03 -2.84 -11.44
N LEU A 10 3.93 -2.61 -12.39
CA LEU A 10 3.60 -2.66 -13.83
C LEU A 10 3.53 -4.10 -14.37
N MET A 11 4.07 -5.07 -13.64
CA MET A 11 4.00 -6.49 -14.00
C MET A 11 2.57 -7.04 -13.83
N PRO A 12 2.21 -8.16 -14.50
CA PRO A 12 0.96 -8.85 -14.25
C PRO A 12 1.00 -9.54 -12.87
N LEU A 13 0.68 -8.76 -11.84
CA LEU A 13 0.58 -9.23 -10.45
C LEU A 13 -0.86 -9.63 -10.11
N PRO A 14 -1.06 -10.56 -9.16
CA PRO A 14 -2.40 -10.85 -8.62
C PRO A 14 -3.09 -9.58 -8.10
N PRO A 15 -4.44 -9.51 -8.12
CA PRO A 15 -5.18 -8.39 -7.55
C PRO A 15 -4.76 -8.11 -6.10
N ASN A 16 -4.56 -6.84 -5.76
CA ASN A 16 -4.05 -6.37 -4.45
C ASN A 16 -2.64 -6.84 -4.06
N PHE A 17 -1.90 -7.51 -4.93
CA PHE A 17 -0.49 -7.77 -4.72
C PHE A 17 0.34 -6.57 -5.20
N ALA A 18 0.46 -5.54 -4.35
CA ALA A 18 1.17 -4.31 -4.67
C ALA A 18 2.25 -3.94 -3.62
N PRO A 19 3.35 -3.30 -4.05
CA PRO A 19 4.45 -2.89 -3.18
C PRO A 19 4.20 -1.59 -2.40
N ILE A 20 3.13 -0.85 -2.75
CA ILE A 20 2.93 0.54 -2.30
C ILE A 20 2.77 0.65 -0.77
N GLU A 21 2.07 -0.30 -0.14
CA GLU A 21 1.88 -0.30 1.31
C GLU A 21 3.19 -0.51 2.07
N ALA A 22 4.01 -1.48 1.62
CA ALA A 22 5.34 -1.70 2.17
C ALA A 22 6.28 -0.50 1.91
N MET A 23 6.15 0.17 0.76
CA MET A 23 6.86 1.42 0.47
C MET A 23 6.45 2.54 1.43
N ALA A 24 5.18 2.64 1.79
CA ALA A 24 4.70 3.60 2.78
C ALA A 24 5.26 3.32 4.18
N LEU A 25 5.29 2.04 4.58
CA LEU A 25 5.93 1.62 5.85
C LEU A 25 7.42 1.97 5.86
N PHE A 26 8.14 1.61 4.80
CA PHE A 26 9.57 1.88 4.67
C PHE A 26 9.86 3.38 4.63
N GLY A 27 9.07 4.12 3.86
CA GLY A 27 9.12 5.58 3.76
C GLY A 27 8.97 6.23 5.13
N GLY A 28 7.91 5.88 5.86
CA GLY A 28 7.64 6.38 7.20
C GLY A 28 8.75 6.09 8.20
N ALA A 29 9.37 4.91 8.13
CA ALA A 29 10.41 4.47 9.04
C ALA A 29 11.78 5.14 8.81
N TYR A 30 12.18 5.38 7.55
CA TYR A 30 13.56 5.77 7.22
C TYR A 30 13.74 7.17 6.62
N PHE A 31 12.73 7.78 6.01
CA PHE A 31 12.92 9.10 5.41
C PHE A 31 13.05 10.19 6.48
N ALA A 32 14.15 10.95 6.43
CA ALA A 32 14.39 12.06 7.35
C ALA A 32 13.24 13.09 7.30
N ARG A 33 12.88 13.54 6.10
CA ARG A 33 11.79 14.51 5.88
C ARG A 33 10.44 13.79 5.79
N ARG A 34 9.50 14.15 6.69
CA ARG A 34 8.16 13.54 6.76
C ARG A 34 7.35 13.71 5.48
N TRP A 35 7.47 14.86 4.81
CA TRP A 35 6.76 15.10 3.56
C TRP A 35 7.25 14.18 2.42
N LEU A 36 8.55 13.88 2.35
CA LEU A 36 9.08 12.92 1.38
C LEU A 36 8.60 11.49 1.68
N ALA A 37 8.51 11.13 2.96
CA ALA A 37 7.99 9.83 3.39
C ALA A 37 6.58 9.57 2.85
N LEU A 38 5.75 10.62 2.81
CA LEU A 38 4.38 10.58 2.27
C LEU A 38 4.35 10.73 0.75
N ALA A 39 5.09 11.70 0.20
CA ALA A 39 5.05 12.01 -1.22
C ALA A 39 5.54 10.85 -2.08
N VAL A 40 6.62 10.16 -1.68
CA VAL A 40 7.20 9.07 -2.48
C VAL A 40 6.22 7.92 -2.76
N PRO A 41 5.59 7.28 -1.76
CA PRO A 41 4.63 6.20 -2.02
C PRO A 41 3.37 6.69 -2.73
N LEU A 42 2.87 7.89 -2.43
CA LEU A 42 1.68 8.45 -3.07
C LEU A 42 1.93 8.80 -4.54
N LEU A 43 3.05 9.44 -4.85
CA LEU A 43 3.46 9.74 -6.22
C LEU A 43 3.75 8.46 -7.00
N ALA A 44 4.41 7.47 -6.37
CA ALA A 44 4.62 6.17 -6.99
C ALA A 44 3.28 5.52 -7.36
N MET A 45 2.28 5.57 -6.47
CA MET A 45 0.93 5.05 -6.74
C MET A 45 0.24 5.82 -7.88
N ALA A 46 0.26 7.15 -7.85
CA ALA A 46 -0.36 7.99 -8.88
C ALA A 46 0.27 7.78 -10.27
N LEU A 47 1.59 7.77 -10.35
CA LEU A 47 2.28 7.55 -11.62
C LEU A 47 2.02 6.16 -12.19
N SER A 48 1.97 5.14 -11.33
CA SER A 48 1.67 3.78 -11.77
C SER A 48 0.19 3.54 -12.07
N ASP A 49 -0.74 4.27 -11.44
CA ASP A 49 -2.16 4.29 -11.83
C ASP A 49 -2.32 4.81 -13.26
N VAL A 50 -1.69 5.95 -13.57
CA VAL A 50 -1.68 6.54 -14.92
C VAL A 50 -1.04 5.59 -15.93
N ALA A 51 0.13 5.02 -15.60
CA ALA A 51 0.81 4.09 -16.48
C ALA A 51 -0.01 2.83 -16.76
N LEU A 52 -0.68 2.26 -15.75
CA LEU A 52 -1.57 1.11 -15.92
C LEU A 52 -2.80 1.47 -16.76
N GLY A 53 -3.38 2.66 -16.55
CA GLY A 53 -4.48 3.17 -17.36
C GLY A 53 -4.11 3.25 -18.85
N ILE A 54 -2.95 3.84 -19.16
CA ILE A 54 -2.45 3.96 -20.55
C ILE A 54 -2.09 2.58 -21.14
N ALA A 55 -1.39 1.74 -20.39
CA ALA A 55 -0.85 0.48 -20.90
C ALA A 55 -1.91 -0.62 -21.07
N ARG A 56 -2.93 -0.66 -20.19
CA ARG A 56 -3.94 -1.72 -20.19
C ARG A 56 -5.28 -1.29 -20.78
N GLY A 57 -5.60 0.01 -20.75
CA GLY A 57 -6.87 0.53 -21.27
C GLY A 57 -8.10 -0.09 -20.58
N GLY A 58 -9.27 0.10 -21.20
CA GLY A 58 -10.52 -0.56 -20.82
C GLY A 58 -10.93 -0.32 -19.36
N THR A 59 -11.13 -1.42 -18.62
CA THR A 59 -11.60 -1.39 -17.22
C THR A 59 -10.66 -0.62 -16.28
N TYR A 60 -9.36 -0.53 -16.59
CA TYR A 60 -8.43 0.28 -15.82
C TYR A 60 -8.73 1.78 -15.98
N VAL A 61 -9.03 2.23 -17.19
CA VAL A 61 -9.40 3.63 -17.43
C VAL A 61 -10.76 3.91 -16.78
N GLU A 62 -11.74 3.03 -16.95
CA GLU A 62 -13.06 3.15 -16.33
C GLU A 62 -12.98 3.28 -14.81
N TYR A 63 -12.08 2.52 -14.16
CA TYR A 63 -11.87 2.61 -12.72
C TYR A 63 -11.47 4.03 -12.29
N PHE A 64 -10.62 4.72 -13.05
CA PHE A 64 -10.17 6.07 -12.71
C PHE A 64 -11.09 7.19 -13.22
N THR A 65 -11.93 6.94 -14.22
CA THR A 65 -12.81 7.96 -14.80
C THR A 65 -14.25 7.92 -14.32
N THR A 66 -14.72 6.80 -13.75
CA THR A 66 -16.11 6.65 -13.33
C THR A 66 -16.32 7.16 -11.89
N PRO A 67 -17.26 8.10 -11.66
CA PRO A 67 -17.50 8.67 -10.32
C PRO A 67 -17.83 7.63 -9.24
N ALA A 68 -18.45 6.51 -9.61
CA ALA A 68 -18.80 5.43 -8.68
C ALA A 68 -17.58 4.80 -7.98
N TYR A 69 -16.38 4.85 -8.60
CA TYR A 69 -15.15 4.33 -8.01
C TYR A 69 -14.38 5.37 -7.20
N LEU A 70 -14.75 6.66 -7.27
CA LEU A 70 -14.03 7.75 -6.60
C LEU A 70 -13.86 7.53 -5.09
N PRO A 71 -14.87 7.04 -4.33
CA PRO A 71 -14.69 6.73 -2.92
C PRO A 71 -13.63 5.64 -2.67
N SER A 72 -13.60 4.60 -3.51
CA SER A 72 -12.62 3.52 -3.40
C SER A 72 -11.19 4.01 -3.70
N ILE A 73 -11.03 4.87 -4.70
CA ILE A 73 -9.74 5.48 -5.05
C ILE A 73 -9.27 6.34 -3.88
N ALA A 74 -10.11 7.27 -3.42
CA ALA A 74 -9.79 8.15 -2.31
C ALA A 74 -9.41 7.36 -1.04
N ALA A 75 -10.13 6.28 -0.75
CA ALA A 75 -9.82 5.40 0.37
C ALA A 75 -8.46 4.72 0.22
N ASN A 76 -8.09 4.25 -0.98
CA ASN A 76 -6.77 3.65 -1.22
C ASN A 76 -5.64 4.66 -0.97
N TYR A 77 -5.73 5.88 -1.51
CA TYR A 77 -4.76 6.96 -1.26
C TYR A 77 -4.68 7.32 0.23
N LEU A 78 -5.83 7.40 0.91
CA LEU A 78 -5.90 7.64 2.34
C LEU A 78 -5.21 6.52 3.13
N CYS A 79 -5.45 5.26 2.79
CA CYS A 79 -4.82 4.12 3.46
C CYS A 79 -3.30 4.19 3.34
N ILE A 80 -2.76 4.49 2.15
CA ILE A 80 -1.31 4.62 1.95
C ILE A 80 -0.73 5.76 2.81
N ALA A 81 -1.42 6.91 2.86
CA ALA A 81 -1.01 8.02 3.70
C ALA A 81 -1.05 7.64 5.20
N LEU A 82 -2.13 7.01 5.67
CA LEU A 82 -2.28 6.56 7.05
C LEU A 82 -1.26 5.50 7.44
N THR A 83 -0.96 4.55 6.56
CA THR A 83 0.10 3.55 6.77
C THR A 83 1.48 4.20 6.89
N CYS A 84 1.77 5.23 6.09
CA CYS A 84 3.00 6.00 6.26
C CYS A 84 3.04 6.73 7.61
N VAL A 85 1.94 7.36 8.02
CA VAL A 85 1.84 8.05 9.32
C VAL A 85 2.02 7.07 10.47
N LEU A 86 1.36 5.91 10.40
CA LEU A 86 1.55 4.80 11.34
C LEU A 86 3.03 4.47 11.45
N ALA A 87 3.72 4.28 10.32
CA ALA A 87 5.13 3.93 10.29
C ALA A 87 6.10 4.99 10.84
N PHE A 88 5.66 6.23 11.14
CA PHE A 88 6.49 7.16 11.90
C PHE A 88 6.86 6.62 13.29
N GLY A 89 6.03 5.75 13.88
CA GLY A 89 6.35 5.04 15.12
C GLY A 89 7.53 4.06 15.03
N LEU A 90 7.95 3.69 13.82
CA LEU A 90 9.13 2.83 13.57
C LEU A 90 10.46 3.60 13.54
N ARG A 91 10.43 4.93 13.48
CA ARG A 91 11.63 5.76 13.33
C ARG A 91 12.62 5.54 14.48
N GLY A 92 13.86 5.21 14.13
CA GLY A 92 14.94 4.91 15.09
C GLY A 92 14.72 3.63 15.91
N ARG A 93 13.68 2.85 15.58
CA ARG A 93 13.15 1.75 16.39
C ARG A 93 12.89 0.49 15.57
N VAL A 94 13.41 0.43 14.35
CA VAL A 94 13.17 -0.67 13.41
C VAL A 94 13.77 -1.97 13.92
N THR A 95 12.93 -2.97 14.12
CA THR A 95 13.31 -4.38 14.37
C THR A 95 12.40 -5.29 13.56
N GLY A 96 12.82 -6.53 13.27
CA GLY A 96 12.02 -7.48 12.48
C GLY A 96 10.61 -7.69 13.05
N ALA A 97 10.50 -7.86 14.37
CA ALA A 97 9.21 -8.00 15.06
C ALA A 97 8.32 -6.76 14.92
N ARG A 98 8.89 -5.56 14.99
CA ARG A 98 8.14 -4.31 14.79
C ARG A 98 7.72 -4.15 13.32
N VAL A 99 8.58 -4.46 12.36
CA VAL A 99 8.21 -4.43 10.94
C VAL A 99 7.05 -5.38 10.66
N LEU A 100 7.09 -6.60 11.20
CA LEU A 100 5.98 -7.57 11.11
C LEU A 100 4.69 -7.00 11.71
N GLY A 101 4.76 -6.48 12.94
CA GLY A 101 3.59 -5.91 13.63
C GLY A 101 2.97 -4.72 12.89
N TYR A 102 3.80 -3.81 12.37
CA TYR A 102 3.33 -2.66 11.59
C TYR A 102 2.81 -3.06 10.21
N SER A 103 3.36 -4.10 9.60
CA SER A 103 2.84 -4.66 8.34
C SER A 103 1.46 -5.27 8.53
N LEU A 104 1.26 -6.05 9.60
CA LEU A 104 -0.05 -6.58 9.97
C LEU A 104 -1.06 -5.46 10.25
N ALA A 105 -0.66 -4.48 11.06
CA ALA A 105 -1.52 -3.34 11.39
C ALA A 105 -1.88 -2.49 10.15
N GLY A 106 -0.92 -2.23 9.27
CA GLY A 106 -1.14 -1.54 8.00
C GLY A 106 -2.14 -2.27 7.12
N SER A 107 -2.02 -3.60 6.99
CA SER A 107 -2.88 -4.37 6.10
C SER A 107 -4.31 -4.49 6.66
N VAL A 108 -4.45 -4.59 7.99
CA VAL A 108 -5.77 -4.53 8.65
C VAL A 108 -6.40 -3.14 8.46
N LEU A 109 -5.63 -2.06 8.64
CA LEU A 109 -6.09 -0.69 8.40
C LEU A 109 -6.56 -0.53 6.95
N PHE A 110 -5.76 -0.98 5.99
CA PHE A 110 -6.10 -0.94 4.57
C PHE A 110 -7.40 -1.70 4.31
N PHE A 111 -7.51 -2.93 4.82
CA PHE A 111 -8.70 -3.77 4.66
C PHE A 111 -9.97 -3.12 5.19
N LEU A 112 -9.93 -2.55 6.40
CA LEU A 112 -11.08 -1.91 7.01
C LEU A 112 -11.53 -0.69 6.21
N ILE A 113 -10.61 0.23 5.90
CA ILE A 113 -10.97 1.52 5.28
C ILE A 113 -11.37 1.34 3.81
N SER A 114 -10.62 0.55 3.04
CA SER A 114 -10.90 0.36 1.60
C SER A 114 -12.26 -0.32 1.37
N ASN A 115 -12.59 -1.36 2.14
CA ASN A 115 -13.85 -2.08 1.96
C ASN A 115 -15.05 -1.32 2.54
N PHE A 116 -14.85 -0.52 3.59
CA PHE A 116 -15.88 0.40 4.05
C PHE A 116 -16.23 1.43 2.96
N ALA A 117 -15.25 1.96 2.22
CA ALA A 117 -15.50 2.88 1.12
C ALA A 117 -16.21 2.22 -0.07
N ILE A 118 -15.90 0.95 -0.38
CA ILE A 118 -16.65 0.17 -1.36
C ILE A 118 -18.10 0.00 -0.92
N TRP A 119 -18.33 -0.34 0.36
CA TRP A 119 -19.68 -0.44 0.90
C TRP A 119 -20.48 0.87 0.79
N LEU A 120 -19.87 2.02 1.11
CA LEU A 120 -20.50 3.33 0.96
C LEU A 120 -20.93 3.64 -0.49
N SER A 121 -20.23 3.08 -1.47
CA SER A 121 -20.52 3.24 -2.90
C SER A 121 -21.30 2.07 -3.51
N ALA A 122 -21.72 1.08 -2.70
CA ALA A 122 -22.33 -0.15 -3.19
C ALA A 122 -23.66 0.07 -3.92
N SER A 123 -24.42 1.11 -3.55
CA SER A 123 -25.65 1.50 -4.24
C SER A 123 -25.40 2.10 -5.64
N LEU A 124 -24.20 2.62 -5.88
CA LEU A 124 -23.79 3.25 -7.14
C LEU A 124 -22.93 2.31 -7.99
N ASN A 125 -22.52 1.15 -7.45
CA ASN A 125 -21.54 0.29 -8.05
C ASN A 125 -22.02 -1.18 -8.09
N PRO A 126 -22.66 -1.61 -9.20
CA PRO A 126 -23.16 -2.98 -9.34
C PRO A 126 -22.04 -4.03 -9.40
N ALA A 127 -20.77 -3.64 -9.53
CA ALA A 127 -19.64 -4.57 -9.54
C ALA A 127 -19.42 -5.29 -8.19
N TYR A 128 -20.04 -4.81 -7.10
CA TYR A 128 -19.87 -5.37 -5.75
C TYR A 128 -21.21 -5.77 -5.12
N PRO A 129 -21.88 -6.82 -5.62
CA PRO A 129 -23.23 -7.22 -5.17
C PRO A 129 -23.27 -7.74 -3.73
N ALA A 130 -22.15 -8.20 -3.18
CA ALA A 130 -22.07 -8.56 -1.75
C ALA A 130 -22.18 -7.32 -0.85
N CYS A 131 -21.71 -6.17 -1.31
CA CYS A 131 -21.71 -4.95 -0.52
C CYS A 131 -23.08 -4.27 -0.46
N SER A 132 -23.96 -4.51 -1.45
CA SER A 132 -25.35 -4.07 -1.39
C SER A 132 -26.20 -4.88 -0.41
N GLN A 133 -25.76 -6.08 -0.03
CA GLN A 133 -26.41 -6.89 1.01
C GLN A 133 -26.10 -6.41 2.43
N GLY A 134 -25.08 -5.57 2.60
CA GLY A 134 -24.69 -4.98 3.88
C GLY A 134 -23.19 -5.05 4.17
N LEU A 135 -22.77 -4.35 5.22
CA LEU A 135 -21.36 -4.22 5.59
C LEU A 135 -20.67 -5.56 5.93
N PRO A 136 -21.30 -6.49 6.70
CA PRO A 136 -20.68 -7.79 6.99
C PRO A 136 -20.44 -8.64 5.74
N ALA A 137 -21.40 -8.66 4.81
CA ALA A 137 -21.28 -9.39 3.55
C ALA A 137 -20.18 -8.80 2.66
N CYS A 138 -20.04 -7.46 2.64
CA CYS A 138 -18.95 -6.78 1.94
C CYS A 138 -17.57 -7.21 2.47
N TYR A 139 -17.37 -7.20 3.79
CA TYR A 139 -16.11 -7.64 4.39
C TYR A 139 -15.83 -9.12 4.19
N ALA A 140 -16.85 -9.98 4.28
CA ALA A 140 -16.69 -11.41 4.02
C ALA A 140 -16.21 -11.68 2.58
N ALA A 141 -16.80 -11.00 1.60
CA ALA A 141 -16.39 -11.07 0.19
C ALA A 141 -14.97 -10.51 -0.03
N ALA A 142 -14.51 -9.60 0.83
CA ALA A 142 -13.20 -8.97 0.74
C ALA A 142 -12.05 -9.82 1.33
N LEU A 143 -12.34 -10.87 2.11
CA LEU A 143 -11.31 -11.69 2.76
C LEU A 143 -10.23 -12.28 1.83
N PRO A 144 -10.54 -12.75 0.62
CA PRO A 144 -9.50 -13.21 -0.32
C PRO A 144 -8.52 -12.09 -0.69
N PHE A 145 -9.02 -10.87 -0.85
CA PHE A 145 -8.20 -9.70 -1.16
C PHE A 145 -7.32 -9.28 0.01
N PHE A 146 -7.82 -9.39 1.25
CA PHE A 146 -7.03 -9.17 2.45
C PHE A 146 -5.82 -10.08 2.52
N LYS A 147 -6.01 -11.38 2.24
CA LYS A 147 -4.92 -12.36 2.20
C LYS A 147 -3.83 -11.92 1.22
N THR A 148 -4.21 -11.47 0.03
CA THR A 148 -3.25 -11.03 -0.99
C THR A 148 -2.52 -9.76 -0.59
N THR A 149 -3.24 -8.76 -0.05
CA THR A 149 -2.64 -7.54 0.51
C THR A 149 -1.63 -7.88 1.59
N LEU A 150 -2.02 -8.71 2.57
CA LEU A 150 -1.16 -9.10 3.68
C LEU A 150 0.12 -9.80 3.20
N LEU A 151 0.00 -10.78 2.30
CA LEU A 151 1.15 -11.49 1.75
C LEU A 151 2.08 -10.54 0.98
N SER A 152 1.52 -9.63 0.18
CA SER A 152 2.29 -8.64 -0.56
C SER A 152 3.05 -7.70 0.38
N THR A 153 2.36 -7.14 1.38
CA THR A 153 2.95 -6.19 2.33
C THR A 153 4.08 -6.86 3.12
N LEU A 154 3.90 -8.09 3.59
CA LEU A 154 4.96 -8.84 4.27
C LEU A 154 6.15 -9.14 3.34
N PHE A 155 5.89 -9.59 2.11
CA PHE A 155 6.93 -9.89 1.15
C PHE A 155 7.79 -8.66 0.81
N TYR A 156 7.15 -7.55 0.42
CA TYR A 156 7.86 -6.34 0.07
C TYR A 156 8.47 -5.65 1.30
N ALA A 157 7.86 -5.73 2.48
CA ALA A 157 8.47 -5.23 3.71
C ALA A 157 9.76 -6.01 4.04
N ALA A 158 9.73 -7.34 3.95
CA ALA A 158 10.92 -8.17 4.13
C ALA A 158 12.03 -7.79 3.13
N LEU A 159 11.68 -7.61 1.86
CA LEU A 159 12.63 -7.22 0.80
C LEU A 159 13.22 -5.82 1.04
N LEU A 160 12.39 -4.83 1.39
CA LEU A 160 12.82 -3.45 1.59
C LEU A 160 13.61 -3.27 2.89
N PHE A 161 13.05 -3.70 4.02
CA PHE A 161 13.71 -3.54 5.32
C PHE A 161 14.89 -4.50 5.48
N GLY A 162 14.73 -5.77 5.09
CA GLY A 162 15.80 -6.77 5.15
C GLY A 162 16.94 -6.44 4.19
N GLY A 163 16.61 -6.09 2.95
CA GLY A 163 17.62 -5.65 1.98
C GLY A 163 18.36 -4.39 2.45
N PHE A 164 17.65 -3.41 3.02
CA PHE A 164 18.30 -2.21 3.56
C PHE A 164 19.21 -2.52 4.76
N ALA A 165 18.81 -3.43 5.64
CA ALA A 165 19.64 -3.87 6.75
C ALA A 165 20.95 -4.53 6.26
N LEU A 166 20.85 -5.45 5.29
CA LEU A 166 22.02 -6.10 4.67
C LEU A 166 22.94 -5.10 3.97
N LEU A 167 22.38 -4.14 3.22
CA LEU A 167 23.18 -3.09 2.59
C LEU A 167 23.91 -2.23 3.63
N ARG A 168 23.27 -1.94 4.77
CA ARG A 168 23.87 -1.12 5.84
C ARG A 168 25.05 -1.81 6.53
N GLU A 169 25.03 -3.14 6.61
CA GLU A 169 26.16 -3.91 7.13
C GLU A 169 27.36 -3.88 6.18
N ARG A 170 27.11 -3.99 4.86
CA ARG A 170 28.13 -4.08 3.82
C ARG A 170 28.67 -2.74 3.32
N LEU A 171 27.90 -1.65 3.44
CA LEU A 171 28.28 -0.32 2.96
C LEU A 171 28.51 0.64 4.15
N PRO A 172 29.76 0.97 4.50
CA PRO A 172 30.09 1.86 5.61
C PRO A 172 29.44 3.24 5.49
N ALA A 173 29.24 3.74 4.26
CA ALA A 173 28.61 5.03 3.98
C ALA A 173 27.14 5.13 4.43
N LEU A 174 26.47 4.00 4.66
CA LEU A 174 25.07 3.94 5.13
C LEU A 174 24.96 3.75 6.65
N ARG A 175 26.08 3.56 7.36
CA ARG A 175 26.08 3.53 8.82
C ARG A 175 25.81 4.95 9.33
N PRO A 176 24.94 5.13 10.34
CA PRO A 176 24.78 6.44 10.96
C PRO A 176 26.14 6.93 11.45
N GLN A 177 26.55 8.11 10.99
CA GLN A 177 27.72 8.81 11.51
C GLN A 177 27.37 9.30 12.92
N THR A 178 27.42 8.42 13.91
CA THR A 178 27.50 8.83 15.31
C THR A 178 28.98 9.04 15.64
N ALA A 179 29.34 10.31 15.80
CA ALA A 179 30.45 10.72 16.66
C ALA A 179 30.04 10.52 18.13
#